data_AF-D2JCS1-F1
#
_entry.id   AF-D2JCS1-F1
#
_cell.length_a   1.000
_cell.length_b   1.000
_cell.length_c   1.000
_cell.angle_alpha   90.00
_cell.angle_beta   90.00
_cell.angle_gamma   90.00
#
_symmetry.space_group_name_H-M   'P 1'
#
loop_
_entity.id
_entity.type
_entity.pdbx_description
1 polymer ?
#
loop_
_entity_poly.entity_id
_entity_poly.type
_entity_poly.pdbx_seq_one_letter_code
_entity_poly.pdbx_strand_id
1 'polypeptide(L)'
;MNLFHLTGFNADKALEEWDLVFKELKGYVEDREAYKCTIIVADDAHEYEEKQNSKGEWFMPSSNKGKEFTVFVKQEPLVDEFSKCEIEDVQNAYVVGEKSRSRAIFEANRLVTS
;
A
#
# COMPACT_ATOMS: atom_id res chain seq x y z
N MET A 1 -7.84 3.19 -1.28
CA MET A 1 -6.88 3.32 -2.40
C MET A 1 -7.61 3.07 -3.70
N ASN A 2 -7.16 3.66 -4.79
CA ASN A 2 -7.62 3.29 -6.11
C ASN A 2 -6.96 1.96 -6.51
N LEU A 3 -7.80 0.96 -6.78
CA LEU A 3 -7.39 -0.39 -7.16
C LEU A 3 -7.95 -0.78 -8.52
N PHE A 4 -8.48 0.19 -9.28
CA PHE A 4 -9.17 -0.06 -10.54
C PHE A 4 -8.23 -0.54 -11.66
N HIS A 5 -6.95 -0.16 -11.67
CA HIS A 5 -5.96 -0.69 -12.63
C HIS A 5 -5.41 -2.08 -12.25
N LEU A 6 -5.59 -2.49 -11.00
CA LEU A 6 -5.22 -3.80 -10.47
C LEU A 6 -6.49 -4.65 -10.35
N THR A 7 -7.03 -5.12 -11.49
CA THR A 7 -8.11 -6.12 -11.49
C THR A 7 -7.63 -7.37 -10.75
N GLY A 8 -7.98 -7.47 -9.46
CA GLY A 8 -7.22 -8.25 -8.48
C GLY A 8 -6.02 -7.43 -7.99
N PHE A 9 -5.95 -7.16 -6.69
CA PHE A 9 -4.83 -6.42 -6.10
C PHE A 9 -3.52 -7.14 -6.41
N ASN A 10 -2.75 -6.62 -7.37
CA ASN A 10 -1.44 -7.13 -7.73
C ASN A 10 -0.39 -6.33 -6.96
N ALA A 11 0.07 -6.93 -5.87
CA ALA A 11 1.00 -6.31 -4.93
C ALA A 11 2.36 -6.01 -5.57
N ASP A 12 2.86 -6.89 -6.42
CA ASP A 12 4.18 -6.74 -7.04
C ASP A 12 4.20 -5.52 -7.97
N LYS A 13 3.21 -5.42 -8.87
CA LYS A 13 3.08 -4.22 -9.73
C LYS A 13 2.89 -2.94 -8.93
N ALA A 14 2.10 -3.00 -7.87
CA ALA A 14 1.91 -1.84 -7.00
C ALA A 14 3.22 -1.37 -6.37
N LEU A 15 4.10 -2.28 -5.94
CA LEU A 15 5.41 -1.93 -5.36
C LEU A 15 6.41 -1.45 -6.42
N GLU A 16 6.28 -1.89 -7.68
CA GLU A 16 7.08 -1.36 -8.79
C GLU A 16 6.66 0.06 -9.20
N GLU A 17 5.37 0.38 -9.10
CA GLU A 17 4.79 1.65 -9.56
C GLU A 17 4.75 2.75 -8.46
N TRP A 18 4.88 2.38 -7.18
CA TRP A 18 4.76 3.32 -6.06
C TRP A 18 6.10 3.67 -5.41
N ASP A 19 6.36 4.97 -5.31
CA ASP A 19 7.36 5.50 -4.39
C ASP A 19 6.76 5.52 -2.98
N LEU A 20 7.39 4.82 -2.05
CA LEU A 20 6.87 4.65 -0.69
C LEU A 20 7.64 5.48 0.33
N VAL A 21 6.89 6.06 1.27
CA VAL A 21 7.43 6.82 2.39
C VAL A 21 6.88 6.27 3.70
N PHE A 22 7.77 6.01 4.65
CA PHE A 22 7.39 5.60 5.99
C PHE A 22 6.75 6.77 6.73
N LYS A 23 5.58 6.53 7.33
CA LYS A 23 4.87 7.56 8.11
C LYS A 23 4.96 7.30 9.60
N GLU A 24 4.63 6.09 10.04
CA GLU A 24 4.46 5.87 11.48
C GLU A 24 4.58 4.40 11.86
N LEU A 25 5.26 4.13 12.97
CA LEU A 25 5.20 2.86 13.69
C LEU A 25 4.07 2.92 14.71
N LYS A 26 3.00 2.14 14.48
CA LYS A 26 1.86 2.01 15.40
C LYS A 26 2.13 1.07 16.58
N GLY A 27 3.27 0.38 16.59
CA GLY A 27 3.68 -0.58 17.61
C GLY A 27 3.48 -2.04 17.20
N TYR A 28 3.80 -2.95 18.12
CA TYR A 28 3.69 -4.39 17.94
C TYR A 28 2.24 -4.87 18.15
N VAL A 29 1.80 -5.83 17.33
CA VAL A 29 0.47 -6.45 17.40
C VAL A 29 0.64 -7.94 17.71
N GLU A 30 0.34 -8.34 18.94
CA GLU A 30 0.56 -9.70 19.45
C GLU A 30 -0.15 -10.77 18.62
N ASP A 31 -1.43 -10.58 18.28
CA ASP A 31 -2.22 -11.53 17.48
C ASP A 31 -1.64 -11.81 16.08
N ARG A 32 -0.78 -10.92 15.58
CA ARG A 32 -0.14 -11.02 14.26
C ARG A 32 1.36 -11.29 14.36
N GLU A 33 1.91 -11.30 15.57
CA GLU A 33 3.34 -11.40 15.85
C GLU A 33 4.18 -10.47 14.96
N ALA A 34 3.73 -9.21 14.79
CA ALA A 34 4.33 -8.26 13.86
C ALA A 34 4.16 -6.80 14.29
N TYR A 35 5.08 -5.94 13.83
CA TYR A 35 5.01 -4.49 13.97
C TYR A 35 4.14 -3.87 12.89
N LYS A 36 3.18 -3.06 13.31
CA LYS A 36 2.24 -2.38 12.40
C LYS A 36 2.78 -1.01 12.01
N CYS A 37 2.92 -0.79 10.71
CA CYS A 37 3.41 0.43 10.11
C CYS A 37 2.33 1.10 9.25
N THR A 38 2.37 2.42 9.16
CA THR A 38 1.65 3.20 8.15
C THR A 38 2.65 3.71 7.12
N ILE A 39 2.34 3.45 5.84
CA ILE A 39 3.14 3.89 4.69
C ILE A 39 2.27 4.82 3.83
N ILE A 40 2.89 5.83 3.24
CA ILE A 40 2.27 6.74 2.27
C ILE A 40 2.86 6.44 0.89
N VAL A 41 2.00 6.41 -0.14
CA VAL A 41 2.43 6.47 -1.54
C VAL A 41 2.82 7.92 -1.85
N ALA A 42 4.12 8.21 -1.89
CA ALA A 42 4.66 9.53 -2.17
C ALA A 42 4.52 9.92 -3.65
N ASP A 43 4.69 8.94 -4.54
CA ASP A 43 4.41 9.07 -5.95
C ASP A 43 3.83 7.78 -6.51
N ASP A 44 3.03 7.91 -7.56
CA ASP A 44 2.34 6.81 -8.22
C ASP A 44 2.55 6.98 -9.71
N ALA A 45 3.49 6.20 -10.25
CA ALA A 45 3.94 6.30 -11.63
C ALA A 45 2.91 5.72 -12.63
N HIS A 46 1.84 5.09 -12.14
CA HIS A 46 0.84 4.48 -12.99
C HIS A 46 0.02 5.52 -13.76
N GLU A 47 0.02 5.41 -15.09
CA GLU A 47 -0.88 6.17 -15.96
C GLU A 47 -2.24 5.47 -16.06
N TYR A 48 -3.26 6.08 -15.47
CA TYR A 48 -4.61 5.51 -15.44
C TYR A 48 -5.38 5.76 -16.75
N GLU A 49 -6.05 4.72 -17.23
CA GLU A 49 -7.01 4.81 -18.34
C GLU A 49 -8.46 4.93 -17.83
N GLU A 50 -9.34 5.53 -18.64
CA GLU A 50 -10.76 5.61 -18.34
C GLU A 50 -11.38 4.22 -18.21
N LYS A 51 -12.26 4.06 -17.21
CA LYS A 51 -12.98 2.81 -16.97
C LYS A 51 -14.47 3.03 -16.85
N GLN A 52 -15.22 1.99 -17.21
CA GLN A 52 -16.66 1.98 -17.03
C GLN A 52 -17.01 1.39 -15.66
N ASN A 53 -17.83 2.10 -14.88
CA ASN A 53 -18.29 1.61 -13.58
C ASN A 53 -19.43 0.58 -13.73
N SER A 54 -19.90 0.01 -12.62
CA SER A 54 -20.99 -0.99 -12.63
C SER A 54 -22.35 -0.47 -13.11
N LYS A 55 -22.49 0.85 -13.31
CA LYS A 55 -23.68 1.51 -13.86
C LYS A 55 -23.52 1.85 -15.35
N GLY A 56 -22.38 1.55 -15.95
CA GLY A 56 -22.11 1.88 -17.34
C GLY A 56 -21.54 3.29 -17.55
N GLU A 57 -21.21 4.04 -16.50
CA GLU A 57 -20.68 5.40 -16.60
C GLU A 57 -19.14 5.37 -16.70
N TRP A 58 -18.58 6.18 -17.60
CA TRP A 58 -17.14 6.35 -17.73
C TRP A 58 -16.60 7.28 -16.64
N PHE A 59 -15.46 6.91 -16.07
CA PHE A 59 -14.73 7.74 -15.12
C PHE A 59 -13.23 7.51 -15.23
N MET A 60 -12.45 8.52 -14.86
CA MET A 60 -11.00 8.39 -14.70
C MET A 60 -10.69 7.98 -13.25
N PRO A 61 -10.06 6.81 -13.03
CA PRO A 61 -9.63 6.43 -11.69
C PRO A 61 -8.57 7.41 -11.13
N SER A 62 -8.65 7.76 -9.85
CA SER A 62 -7.72 8.73 -9.22
C SER A 62 -6.39 8.12 -8.79
N SER A 63 -5.28 8.83 -8.95
CA SER A 63 -3.97 8.37 -8.45
C SER A 63 -3.97 7.98 -6.96
N ASN A 64 -3.14 7.01 -6.60
CA ASN A 64 -2.83 6.62 -5.24
C ASN A 64 -1.85 7.56 -4.52
N LYS A 65 -1.32 8.59 -5.18
CA LYS A 65 -0.49 9.60 -4.53
C LYS A 65 -1.15 10.18 -3.27
N GLY A 66 -0.40 10.20 -2.18
CA GLY A 66 -0.85 10.63 -0.85
C GLY A 66 -1.78 9.64 -0.14
N LYS A 67 -2.04 8.45 -0.69
CA LYS A 67 -2.83 7.42 0.00
C LYS A 67 -1.97 6.67 1.00
N GLU A 68 -2.58 6.41 2.14
CA GLU A 68 -2.01 5.63 3.23
C GLU A 68 -2.44 4.17 3.16
N PHE A 69 -1.52 3.28 3.48
CA PHE A 69 -1.80 1.85 3.63
C PHE A 69 -1.03 1.26 4.81
N THR A 70 -1.34 0.00 5.14
CA THR A 70 -0.78 -0.68 6.32
C THR A 70 0.21 -1.74 5.89
N VAL A 71 1.32 -1.81 6.60
CA VAL A 71 2.31 -2.88 6.46
C VAL A 71 2.54 -3.50 7.83
N PHE A 72 2.51 -4.83 7.89
CA PHE A 72 2.94 -5.59 9.06
C PHE A 72 4.31 -6.19 8.76
N VAL A 73 5.30 -5.89 9.60
CA VAL A 73 6.66 -6.42 9.46
C VAL A 73 7.06 -7.20 10.70
N LYS A 74 7.75 -8.33 10.51
CA LYS A 74 8.21 -9.16 11.64
C LYS A 74 9.35 -8.51 12.42
N GLN A 75 10.21 -7.77 11.72
CA GLN A 75 11.31 -7.03 12.33
C GLN A 75 10.88 -5.61 12.65
N GLU A 76 11.35 -5.07 13.78
CA GLU A 76 11.10 -3.68 14.14
C GLU A 76 11.70 -2.75 13.07
N PRO A 77 10.91 -1.86 12.46
CA PRO A 77 11.40 -0.97 11.43
C PRO A 77 12.35 0.07 12.04
N LEU A 78 13.55 0.20 11.47
CA LEU A 78 14.53 1.23 11.81
C LEU A 78 14.53 2.35 10.76
N VAL A 79 13.34 2.84 10.41
CA VAL A 79 13.13 3.83 9.35
C VAL A 79 12.57 5.12 9.96
N ASP A 80 13.18 6.25 9.64
CA ASP A 80 12.75 7.55 10.14
C ASP A 80 11.45 8.01 9.46
N GLU A 81 10.59 8.72 10.21
CA GLU A 81 9.36 9.32 9.69
C GLU A 81 9.65 10.22 8.46
N PHE A 82 8.82 10.09 7.43
CA PHE A 82 8.93 10.72 6.12
C PHE A 82 10.14 10.30 5.26
N SER A 83 10.89 9.27 5.66
CA SER A 83 11.94 8.70 4.82
C SER A 83 11.38 7.75 3.77
N LYS A 84 12.04 7.71 2.59
CA LYS A 84 11.74 6.69 1.58
C LYS A 84 12.02 5.30 2.13
N CYS A 85 11.18 4.34 1.76
CA CYS A 85 11.30 2.98 2.26
C CYS A 85 10.92 1.93 1.22
N GLU A 86 11.42 0.72 1.41
CA GLU A 86 11.06 -0.47 0.63
C GLU A 86 10.49 -1.54 1.56
N ILE A 87 9.52 -2.31 1.03
CA ILE A 87 8.91 -3.45 1.72
C ILE A 87 9.56 -4.70 1.13
N GLU A 88 10.41 -5.37 1.91
CA GLU A 88 11.13 -6.55 1.43
C GLU A 88 10.54 -7.85 2.00
N ASP A 89 10.66 -8.91 1.21
CA ASP A 89 10.18 -10.26 1.54
C ASP A 89 8.67 -10.27 1.88
N VAL A 90 7.86 -9.71 0.99
CA VAL A 90 6.38 -9.73 1.08
C VAL A 90 5.91 -11.19 1.08
N GLN A 91 5.23 -11.57 2.16
CA GLN A 91 4.68 -12.92 2.35
C GLN A 91 3.21 -12.99 1.93
N ASN A 92 2.48 -11.89 2.13
CA ASN A 92 1.06 -11.80 1.83
C ASN A 92 0.68 -10.34 1.58
N ALA A 93 -0.29 -10.12 0.70
CA ALA A 93 -0.76 -8.81 0.35
C ALA A 93 -2.23 -8.88 -0.08
N TYR A 94 -3.06 -8.03 0.52
CA TYR A 94 -4.51 -8.06 0.30
C TYR A 94 -5.12 -6.70 0.56
N VAL A 95 -6.38 -6.56 0.15
CA VAL A 95 -7.17 -5.34 0.35
C VAL A 95 -8.31 -5.65 1.29
N VAL A 96 -8.52 -4.76 2.26
CA VAL A 96 -9.67 -4.81 3.17
C VAL A 96 -10.52 -3.57 2.98
N GLY A 97 -11.84 -3.72 3.06
CA GLY A 97 -12.81 -2.62 3.08
C GLY A 97 -13.73 -2.58 1.87
N GLU A 98 -14.66 -1.62 1.89
CA GLU A 98 -15.64 -1.39 0.83
C GLU A 98 -15.05 -0.54 -0.31
N LYS A 99 -15.73 -0.53 -1.47
CA LYS A 99 -15.29 0.18 -2.70
C LYS A 99 -14.82 1.63 -2.48
N SER A 100 -15.37 2.34 -1.49
CA SER A 100 -15.04 3.75 -1.20
C SER A 100 -14.02 3.95 -0.07
N ARG A 101 -13.67 2.89 0.68
CA ARG A 101 -12.79 2.94 1.87
C ARG A 101 -11.82 1.76 1.93
N SER A 102 -11.40 1.27 0.78
CA SER A 102 -10.43 0.18 0.66
C SER A 102 -9.05 0.61 1.19
N ARG A 103 -8.37 -0.30 1.89
CA ARG A 103 -7.00 -0.15 2.37
C ARG A 103 -6.19 -1.37 1.92
N ALA A 104 -5.03 -1.13 1.31
CA ALA A 104 -4.07 -2.19 1.07
C ALA A 104 -3.36 -2.58 2.38
N ILE A 105 -3.09 -3.87 2.51
CA ILE A 105 -2.36 -4.45 3.63
C ILE A 105 -1.27 -5.33 3.04
N PHE A 106 -0.04 -5.13 3.50
CA PHE A 106 1.10 -5.97 3.19
C PHE A 106 1.59 -6.64 4.48
N GLU A 107 2.00 -7.88 4.40
CA GLU A 107 2.66 -8.64 5.46
C GLU A 107 4.02 -9.07 4.91
N ALA A 108 5.09 -8.66 5.57
CA ALA A 108 6.46 -8.77 5.07
C ALA A 108 7.44 -9.08 6.22
N ASN A 109 8.69 -9.38 5.90
CA ASN A 109 9.69 -9.59 6.96
C ASN A 109 10.24 -8.27 7.50
N ARG A 110 10.55 -7.33 6.61
CA ARG A 110 11.29 -6.11 6.95
C ARG A 110 10.83 -4.91 6.13
N LEU A 111 11.01 -3.73 6.74
CA LEU A 111 10.90 -2.44 6.10
C LEU A 111 12.29 -1.79 6.18
N VAL A 112 12.83 -1.40 5.04
CA VAL A 112 14.18 -0.82 4.96
C VAL A 112 14.14 0.56 4.32
N THR A 113 15.15 1.37 4.56
CA THR A 113 15.34 2.64 3.85
C THR A 113 15.73 2.36 2.39
N SER A 114 15.13 3.10 1.46
CA SER A 114 15.43 3.08 0.01
C SER A 114 16.52 4.11 -0.32
#